data_AF-A0A1H8QQE9-F1
#
_entry.id   AF-A0A1H8QQE9-F1
#
_cell.length_a   1.000
_cell.length_b   1.000
_cell.length_c   1.000
_cell.angle_alpha   90.00
_cell.angle_beta   90.00
_cell.angle_gamma   90.00
#
_symmetry.space_group_name_H-M   'P 1'
#
loop_
_entity.id
_entity.type
_entity.pdbx_description
1 polymer ?
#
loop_
_entity_poly.entity_id
_entity_poly.type
_entity_poly.pdbx_seq_one_letter_code
_entity_poly.pdbx_strand_id
1 'polypeptide(L)'
;MEAIISEDPLGSVSRPDLVLSAIPGPVALAAVLGVLLGIPLSLALAVGSLPSSAVVGYALFYRPPVDSEDVTSETHSTAERSR
;
A
#
# COMPACT_ATOMS: atom_id res chain seq x y z
N MET A 1 39.78 -1.79 -2.96
CA MET A 1 38.92 -2.28 -1.87
C MET A 1 38.29 -1.05 -1.25
N GLU A 2 37.25 -0.52 -1.89
CA GLU A 2 36.43 0.57 -1.37
C GLU A 2 35.03 0.02 -1.21
N ALA A 3 34.59 -0.07 0.04
CA ALA A 3 33.20 -0.35 0.36
C ALA A 3 32.42 0.93 0.06
N ILE A 4 31.71 0.94 -1.06
CA ILE A 4 30.60 1.86 -1.25
C ILE A 4 29.56 1.53 -0.18
N ILE A 5 29.59 2.25 0.92
CA ILE A 5 28.50 2.24 1.87
C ILE A 5 27.37 2.95 1.14
N SER A 6 26.48 2.16 0.52
CA SER A 6 25.20 2.65 0.03
C SER A 6 24.46 3.17 1.26
N GLU A 7 24.55 4.47 1.49
CA GLU A 7 23.61 5.16 2.36
C GLU A 7 22.24 5.00 1.67
N ASP A 8 21.49 3.96 2.02
CA ASP A 8 20.07 3.84 1.67
C ASP A 8 19.32 4.82 2.57
N PRO A 9 18.85 5.97 2.06
CA PRO A 9 18.17 6.95 2.88
C PRO A 9 16.72 6.52 3.02
N LEU A 10 16.42 5.33 3.57
CA LEU A 10 15.06 4.81 3.80
C LEU A 10 14.09 5.25 2.70
N GLY A 11 14.26 4.71 1.49
CA GLY A 11 13.59 5.17 0.26
C GLY A 11 12.17 5.70 0.49
N SER A 12 11.89 6.91 -0.01
CA SER A 12 10.62 7.62 0.25
C SER A 12 9.42 6.71 0.00
N VAL A 13 8.73 6.31 1.08
CA VAL A 13 7.57 5.41 0.98
C VAL A 13 6.50 6.07 0.12
N SER A 14 6.18 5.43 -1.00
CA SER A 14 5.14 5.93 -1.89
C SER A 14 3.75 5.73 -1.28
N ARG A 15 2.79 6.61 -1.62
CA ARG A 15 1.41 6.47 -1.13
C ARG A 15 0.78 5.11 -1.47
N PRO A 16 0.97 4.54 -2.68
CA PRO A 16 0.52 3.20 -3.01
C PRO A 16 1.15 2.12 -2.11
N ASP A 17 2.44 2.21 -1.80
CA ASP A 17 3.11 1.27 -0.89
C ASP A 17 2.51 1.29 0.52
N LEU A 18 2.17 2.49 1.00
CA LEU A 18 1.49 2.65 2.28
C LEU A 18 0.12 1.97 2.27
N VAL A 19 -0.70 2.21 1.24
CA VAL A 19 -2.02 1.59 1.09
C VAL A 19 -1.89 0.07 0.99
N LEU A 20 -0.91 -0.40 0.21
CA LEU A 20 -0.64 -1.83 0.03
C LEU A 20 -0.29 -2.50 1.36
N SER A 21 0.53 -1.86 2.19
CA SER A 21 0.87 -2.37 3.53
C SER A 21 -0.31 -2.31 4.52
N ALA A 22 -1.20 -1.32 4.35
CA ALA A 22 -2.36 -1.12 5.21
C ALA A 22 -3.48 -2.14 4.98
N ILE A 23 -3.46 -2.90 3.87
CA ILE A 23 -4.41 -3.99 3.63
C ILE A 23 -4.10 -5.21 4.51
N PRO A 24 -2.94 -5.90 4.39
CA PRO A 24 -2.65 -7.05 5.24
C PRO A 24 -2.22 -6.65 6.67
N GLY A 25 -1.72 -5.43 6.87
CA GLY A 25 -1.14 -4.97 8.13
C GLY A 25 -2.04 -5.18 9.36
N PRO A 26 -3.30 -4.70 9.36
CA PRO A 26 -4.20 -4.87 10.49
C PRO A 26 -4.51 -6.35 10.81
N VAL A 27 -4.64 -7.19 9.79
CA VAL A 27 -4.89 -8.64 9.98
C VAL A 27 -3.67 -9.33 10.56
N ALA A 28 -2.47 -9.02 10.04
CA ALA A 28 -1.21 -9.55 10.56
C ALA A 28 -0.99 -9.13 12.01
N LEU A 29 -1.21 -7.85 12.33
CA LEU A 29 -1.11 -7.33 13.69
C LEU A 29 -2.12 -8.03 14.63
N ALA A 30 -3.37 -8.18 14.20
CA ALA A 30 -4.39 -8.85 15.00
C ALA A 30 -4.07 -10.33 15.23
N ALA A 31 -3.51 -11.03 14.24
CA ALA A 31 -3.06 -12.42 14.40
C ALA A 31 -1.94 -12.54 15.45
N VAL A 32 -0.93 -11.67 15.39
CA VAL A 32 0.17 -11.62 16.37
C VAL A 32 -0.35 -11.34 17.77
N LEU A 33 -1.21 -10.33 17.92
CA LEU A 33 -1.84 -9.99 19.19
C LEU A 33 -2.73 -11.14 19.69
N GLY A 34 -3.45 -11.81 18.81
CA GLY A 34 -4.29 -12.94 19.15
C GLY A 34 -3.50 -14.08 19.79
N VAL A 35 -2.36 -14.43 19.19
CA VAL A 35 -1.44 -15.44 19.75
C VAL A 35 -0.87 -14.97 21.08
N LEU A 36 -0.38 -13.72 21.16
CA LEU A 36 0.32 -13.22 22.35
C LEU A 36 -0.61 -13.05 23.56
N LEU A 37 -1.88 -12.70 23.33
CA LEU A 37 -2.89 -12.47 24.36
C LEU A 37 -3.76 -13.71 24.64
N GLY A 38 -3.59 -14.80 23.89
CA GLY A 38 -4.42 -16.01 24.01
C GLY A 38 -5.87 -15.81 23.54
N ILE A 39 -6.13 -14.82 22.68
CA ILE A 39 -7.45 -14.57 22.10
C ILE A 39 -7.68 -15.61 20.99
N PRO A 40 -8.91 -16.17 20.85
CA PRO A 40 -9.24 -17.07 19.75
C PRO A 40 -8.88 -16.44 18.40
N LEU A 41 -8.07 -17.15 17.60
CA LEU A 41 -7.55 -16.61 16.34
C LEU A 41 -8.68 -16.18 15.39
N SER A 42 -9.78 -16.92 15.35
CA SER A 42 -10.97 -16.55 14.56
C SER A 42 -11.53 -15.19 14.94
N LEU A 43 -11.58 -14.86 16.24
CA LEU A 43 -12.06 -13.57 16.73
C LEU A 43 -11.06 -12.46 16.39
N ALA A 44 -9.76 -12.71 16.61
CA ALA A 44 -8.71 -11.76 16.29
C ALA A 44 -8.69 -11.41 14.79
N LEU A 45 -8.77 -12.42 13.92
CA LEU A 45 -8.84 -12.23 12.47
C LEU A 45 -10.13 -11.55 12.02
N ALA A 46 -11.27 -11.85 12.65
CA ALA A 46 -12.52 -11.15 12.36
C ALA A 46 -12.41 -9.65 12.67
N VAL A 47 -11.85 -9.30 13.84
CA VAL A 47 -11.64 -7.90 14.23
C VAL A 47 -10.62 -7.22 13.31
N GLY A 48 -9.50 -7.87 12.99
CA GLY A 48 -8.47 -7.32 12.09
C GLY A 48 -8.95 -7.14 10.65
N SER A 49 -9.91 -7.95 10.19
CA SER A 49 -10.47 -7.85 8.84
C SER A 49 -11.33 -6.61 8.64
N LEU A 50 -11.92 -6.04 9.70
CA LEU A 50 -12.76 -4.84 9.61
C LEU A 50 -11.97 -3.61 9.11
N PRO A 51 -10.88 -3.16 9.76
CA PRO A 51 -10.08 -2.05 9.27
C PRO A 51 -9.42 -2.36 7.92
N SER A 52 -9.01 -3.61 7.69
CA SER A 52 -8.45 -4.04 6.41
C SER A 52 -9.46 -3.87 5.25
N SER A 53 -10.71 -4.29 5.45
CA SER A 53 -11.79 -4.12 4.47
C SER A 53 -12.11 -2.64 4.25
N ALA A 54 -12.03 -1.81 5.30
CA ALA A 54 -12.21 -0.37 5.18
C ALA A 54 -11.12 0.27 4.29
N VAL A 55 -9.87 -0.16 4.41
CA VAL A 55 -8.77 0.30 3.53
C VAL A 55 -9.04 -0.10 2.08
N VAL A 56 -9.49 -1.34 1.84
CA VAL A 56 -9.85 -1.80 0.49
C VAL A 56 -10.99 -0.95 -0.08
N GLY A 57 -12.07 -0.74 0.67
CA GLY A 57 -13.18 0.11 0.23
C GLY A 57 -12.75 1.56 -0.03
N TYR A 58 -11.90 2.12 0.82
CA TYR A 58 -11.33 3.46 0.64
C TYR A 58 -10.51 3.55 -0.65
N ALA A 59 -9.62 2.59 -0.90
CA ALA A 59 -8.77 2.57 -2.08
C ALA A 59 -9.59 2.36 -3.36
N LEU A 60 -10.63 1.55 -3.33
CA LEU A 60 -11.43 1.28 -4.54
C LEU A 60 -12.41 2.40 -4.88
N PHE A 61 -13.02 3.06 -3.87
CA PHE A 61 -14.18 3.94 -4.10
C PHE A 61 -13.99 5.39 -3.68
N TYR A 62 -13.07 5.69 -2.77
CA TYR A 62 -12.88 7.05 -2.28
C TYR A 62 -11.63 7.71 -2.87
N ARG A 63 -10.48 7.04 -2.78
CA ARG A 63 -9.20 7.57 -3.29
C ARG A 63 -8.29 6.46 -3.81
N PRO A 64 -8.40 6.12 -5.11
CA PRO A 64 -7.53 5.14 -5.74
C PRO A 64 -6.06 5.53 -5.71
N PRO A 65 -5.14 4.59 -5.39
CA PRO A 65 -3.70 4.83 -5.45
C PRO A 65 -3.22 4.68 -6.89
N VAL A 66 -3.48 5.68 -7.73
CA VAL A 66 -2.97 5.77 -9.10
C VAL A 66 -1.67 6.58 -9.15
N ASP A 67 -0.76 6.21 -10.04
CA ASP A 67 0.47 6.97 -10.27
C ASP A 67 0.15 8.30 -10.97
N SER A 68 0.78 9.38 -10.51
CA SER A 68 0.49 10.74 -11.01
C SER A 68 0.99 11.00 -12.44
N GLU A 69 1.74 10.07 -13.03
CA GLU A 69 2.27 10.17 -14.39
C GLU A 69 1.27 9.71 -15.49
N ASP A 70 0.18 9.02 -15.14
CA ASP A 70 -0.78 8.51 -16.13
C ASP A 70 -1.68 9.61 -16.75
N VAL A 71 -1.59 10.85 -16.27
CA VAL A 71 -2.33 12.01 -16.82
C VAL A 71 -1.55 12.76 -17.91
N THR A 72 -0.24 12.51 -18.06
CA THR A 72 0.60 13.28 -19.01
C THR A 72 0.82 12.57 -20.36
N SER A 73 0.54 11.27 -20.47
CA SER A 73 0.74 10.51 -21.71
C SER A 73 -0.24 10.85 -22.84
N GLU A 74 -1.38 11.49 -22.55
CA GLU A 74 -2.32 11.95 -23.59
C GLU A 74 -1.90 13.25 -24.29
N THR A 75 -0.97 14.04 -23.72
CA THR A 75 -0.54 15.30 -24.36
C THR A 75 0.56 15.09 -25.42
N HIS A 76 1.30 13.97 -25.37
CA HIS A 76 2.40 13.71 -26.33
C HIS A 76 2.00 12.94 -27.59
N SER A 77 0.82 12.27 -27.60
CA SER A 77 0.32 11.52 -28.76
C SER A 77 -0.31 12.42 -29.84
N THR A 78 -0.83 13.59 -29.47
CA THR A 78 -1.43 14.53 -30.42
C THR A 78 -0.39 15.29 -31.26
N ALA A 79 0.85 15.46 -30.76
CA ALA A 79 1.90 16.19 -31.48
C ALA A 79 2.57 15.38 -32.61
N GLU A 80 2.51 14.05 -32.57
CA GLU A 80 3.20 13.16 -33.53
C GLU A 80 2.30 12.73 -34.71
N ARG A 81 0.97 12.85 -34.58
CA ARG A 81 0.01 12.51 -35.64
C ARG A 81 -0.13 13.57 -36.76
N SER A 82 0.62 14.67 -36.66
CA SER A 82 0.57 15.79 -37.61
C SER A 82 1.86 15.97 -38.42
N ARG A 83 2.70 14.93 -38.50
CA ARG A 83 3.87 14.88 -39.40
C ARG A 83 3.73 13.80 -40.46
#